data_AF-A0A6A6DCT1-F1
#
_entry.id   AF-A0A6A6DCT1-F1
#
_cell.length_a   1.000
_cell.length_b   1.000
_cell.length_c   1.000
_cell.angle_alpha   90.00
_cell.angle_beta   90.00
_cell.angle_gamma   90.00
#
_symmetry.space_group_name_H-M   'P 1'
#
loop_
_entity.id
_entity.type
_entity.pdbx_description
1 polymer ?
#
loop_
_entity_poly.entity_id
_entity_poly.type
_entity_poly.pdbx_seq_one_letter_code
_entity_poly.pdbx_strand_id
1 'polypeptide(L)'
;APAISSRDTLPSITISVTNDQTGASAAVTVPGDGIAHKIPDLFRGSAIDQNGAIIGTSAQLIKFSEKTHCFFQNVDWIINLNGKDLTYADLDGQKEVAIPVYLNGFNLQCV
;
A
#
# COMPACT_ATOMS: atom_id res chain seq x y z
N ALA A 1 18.00 -39.21 -0.62
CA ALA A 1 16.78 -38.47 -1.01
C ALA A 1 17.19 -37.08 -1.45
N PRO A 2 16.67 -36.53 -2.56
CA PRO A 2 16.90 -35.13 -2.89
C PRO A 2 16.19 -34.26 -1.85
N ALA A 3 16.89 -33.26 -1.32
CA ALA A 3 16.31 -32.29 -0.41
C ALA A 3 15.29 -31.44 -1.17
N ILE A 4 14.07 -31.38 -0.65
CA ILE A 4 13.05 -30.43 -1.10
C ILE A 4 13.63 -29.04 -0.85
N SER A 5 13.88 -28.31 -1.95
CA SER A 5 14.39 -26.94 -1.92
C SER A 5 13.54 -26.10 -0.95
N SER A 6 14.21 -25.29 -0.13
CA SER A 6 13.60 -24.38 0.84
C SER A 6 12.38 -23.69 0.25
N ARG A 7 11.24 -23.87 0.93
CA ARG A 7 9.91 -23.31 0.64
C ARG A 7 10.01 -21.93 -0.02
N ASP A 8 9.28 -21.70 -1.11
CA ASP A 8 8.96 -20.37 -1.63
C ASP A 8 8.47 -19.48 -0.48
N THR A 9 9.35 -18.66 0.08
CA THR A 9 8.95 -17.62 1.02
C THR A 9 8.38 -16.48 0.20
N LEU A 10 7.08 -16.25 0.35
CA LEU A 10 6.40 -15.11 -0.26
C LEU A 10 7.17 -13.81 0.05
N PRO A 11 7.35 -12.91 -0.94
CA PRO A 11 8.04 -11.67 -0.70
C PRO A 11 7.27 -10.84 0.34
N SER A 12 7.97 -10.25 1.30
CA SER A 12 7.38 -9.27 2.21
C SER A 12 7.52 -7.88 1.61
N ILE A 13 6.40 -7.21 1.39
CA ILE A 13 6.34 -5.92 0.73
C ILE A 13 5.90 -4.87 1.74
N THR A 14 6.66 -3.78 1.85
CA THR A 14 6.33 -2.67 2.75
C THR A 14 5.95 -1.45 1.93
N ILE A 15 4.80 -0.86 2.29
CA ILE A 15 4.25 0.35 1.69
C ILE A 15 4.09 1.40 2.78
N SER A 16 4.46 2.64 2.46
CA SER A 16 4.13 3.82 3.24
C SER A 16 2.93 4.52 2.64
N VAL A 17 2.03 5.01 3.49
CA VAL A 17 0.97 5.95 3.14
C VAL A 17 1.22 7.24 3.92
N THR A 18 1.21 8.37 3.21
CA THR A 18 1.48 9.68 3.78
C THR A 18 0.30 10.61 3.51
N ASN A 19 0.02 11.49 4.47
CA ASN A 19 -0.81 12.66 4.31
C ASN A 19 0.10 13.90 4.26
N ASP A 20 0.43 14.32 3.04
CA ASP A 20 1.41 15.37 2.75
C ASP A 20 0.96 16.75 3.27
N GLN A 21 -0.34 16.95 3.50
CA GLN A 21 -0.86 18.20 4.09
C GLN A 21 -0.55 18.32 5.58
N THR A 22 -0.42 17.19 6.27
CA THR A 22 -0.22 17.14 7.73
C THR A 22 1.17 16.64 8.13
N GLY A 23 1.89 16.01 7.20
CA GLY A 23 3.14 15.28 7.46
C GLY A 23 2.95 13.93 8.15
N ALA A 24 1.72 13.51 8.44
CA ALA A 24 1.45 12.21 9.03
C ALA A 24 1.80 11.09 8.04
N SER A 25 2.48 10.04 8.51
CA SER A 25 2.88 8.91 7.68
C SER A 25 2.83 7.62 8.48
N ALA A 26 2.47 6.53 7.82
CA ALA A 26 2.45 5.20 8.42
C ALA A 26 2.88 4.16 7.37
N ALA A 27 3.56 3.12 7.81
CA ALA A 27 3.98 2.02 6.96
C ALA A 27 3.36 0.70 7.40
N VAL A 28 3.05 -0.17 6.45
CA VAL A 28 2.58 -1.53 6.69
C VAL A 28 3.35 -2.52 5.83
N THR A 29 3.52 -3.73 6.34
CA THR A 29 4.12 -4.84 5.59
C THR A 29 3.08 -5.92 5.34
N VAL A 30 2.92 -6.32 4.08
CA VAL A 30 2.00 -7.37 3.64
C VAL A 30 2.77 -8.44 2.84
N PRO A 31 2.33 -9.70 2.85
CA PRO A 31 2.85 -10.71 1.95
C PRO A 31 2.47 -10.39 0.48
N GLY A 32 3.35 -10.71 -0.46
CA GLY A 32 3.04 -10.72 -1.90
C GLY A 32 2.33 -12.01 -2.30
N ASP A 33 1.22 -12.34 -1.63
CA ASP A 33 0.44 -13.57 -1.85
C ASP A 33 -0.82 -13.35 -2.69
N GLY A 34 -1.05 -12.11 -3.14
CA GLY A 34 -2.24 -11.72 -3.88
C GLY A 34 -3.51 -11.67 -3.02
N ILE A 35 -3.41 -11.70 -1.69
CA ILE A 35 -4.57 -11.53 -0.81
C ILE A 35 -4.86 -10.04 -0.63
N ALA A 36 -6.14 -9.68 -0.72
CA ALA A 36 -6.60 -8.32 -0.46
C ALA A 36 -6.77 -8.07 1.05
N HIS A 37 -6.11 -7.03 1.55
CA HIS A 37 -6.16 -6.60 2.95
C HIS A 37 -6.90 -5.27 3.07
N LYS A 38 -7.89 -5.18 3.95
CA LYS A 38 -8.63 -3.94 4.19
C LYS A 38 -7.71 -2.88 4.78
N ILE A 39 -7.71 -1.67 4.22
CA ILE A 39 -6.88 -0.57 4.72
C ILE A 39 -7.11 -0.24 6.20
N PRO A 40 -8.37 -0.20 6.72
CA PRO A 40 -8.59 0.01 8.15
C PRO A 40 -7.93 -1.04 9.05
N ASP A 41 -7.81 -2.29 8.62
CA ASP A 41 -7.19 -3.34 9.43
C ASP A 41 -5.65 -3.20 9.45
N LEU A 42 -5.09 -2.62 8.39
CA LEU A 42 -3.64 -2.39 8.25
C LEU A 42 -3.16 -1.15 9.01
N PHE A 43 -3.97 -0.09 9.09
CA PHE A 43 -3.53 1.23 9.55
C PHE A 43 -4.24 1.75 10.80
N ARG A 44 -5.13 0.97 11.43
CA ARG A 44 -5.79 1.38 12.69
C ARG A 44 -4.77 1.74 13.76
N GLY A 45 -4.99 2.88 14.42
CA GLY A 45 -4.14 3.43 15.48
C GLY A 45 -2.82 4.01 15.00
N SER A 46 -2.60 4.10 13.68
CA SER A 46 -1.39 4.73 13.11
C SER A 46 -1.53 6.27 13.03
N ALA A 47 -0.45 6.95 12.64
CA ALA A 47 -0.45 8.41 12.53
C ALA A 47 -1.43 8.96 11.46
N ILE A 48 -1.82 8.14 10.47
CA ILE A 48 -2.80 8.51 9.45
C ILE A 48 -4.24 8.12 9.82
N ASP A 49 -4.44 7.53 11.01
CA ASP A 49 -5.76 7.21 11.56
C ASP A 49 -6.31 8.41 12.34
N GLN A 50 -7.24 9.13 11.73
CA GLN A 50 -7.96 10.25 12.34
C GLN A 50 -9.26 9.74 12.97
N ASN A 51 -9.17 9.14 14.16
CA ASN A 51 -10.30 8.62 14.92
C ASN A 51 -11.16 7.61 14.15
N GLY A 52 -10.52 6.66 13.48
CA GLY A 52 -11.14 5.62 12.65
C GLY A 52 -11.17 5.98 11.16
N ALA A 53 -10.83 7.21 10.77
CA ALA A 53 -10.71 7.62 9.38
C ALA A 53 -9.26 7.53 8.91
N ILE A 54 -8.96 6.56 8.05
CA ILE A 54 -7.64 6.43 7.42
C ILE A 54 -7.57 7.40 6.25
N ILE A 55 -6.73 8.43 6.38
CA ILE A 55 -6.64 9.52 5.40
C ILE A 55 -5.20 9.61 4.90
N GLY A 56 -5.02 9.53 3.58
CA GLY A 56 -3.73 9.70 2.92
C GLY A 56 -3.86 10.50 1.62
N THR A 57 -2.74 11.01 1.12
CA THR A 57 -2.63 11.73 -0.16
C THR A 57 -1.71 10.98 -1.11
N SER A 58 -0.71 10.27 -0.60
CA SER A 58 0.27 9.54 -1.42
C SER A 58 0.61 8.18 -0.81
N ALA A 59 1.09 7.28 -1.67
CA ALA A 59 1.64 5.99 -1.26
C ALA A 59 2.97 5.70 -1.95
N GLN A 60 3.86 4.99 -1.25
CA GLN A 60 5.18 4.63 -1.76
C GLN A 60 5.57 3.21 -1.37
N LEU A 61 6.13 2.44 -2.30
CA LEU A 61 6.83 1.20 -2.01
C LEU A 61 8.17 1.53 -1.34
N ILE A 62 8.40 1.00 -0.13
CA ILE A 62 9.64 1.25 0.65
C ILE A 62 10.47 -0.02 0.89
N LYS A 63 9.85 -1.21 0.78
CA LYS A 63 10.56 -2.50 0.72
C LYS A 63 9.87 -3.39 -0.30
N PHE A 64 10.55 -3.70 -1.39
CA PHE A 64 9.97 -4.38 -2.54
C PHE A 64 11.08 -4.98 -3.43
N SER A 65 10.68 -5.71 -4.47
CA SER A 65 11.56 -6.15 -5.56
C SER A 65 11.08 -5.55 -6.89
N GLU A 66 11.89 -5.60 -7.95
CA GLU A 66 11.47 -5.14 -9.28
C GLU A 66 10.22 -5.85 -9.82
N LYS A 67 9.92 -7.06 -9.33
CA LYS A 67 8.74 -7.86 -9.71
C LYS A 67 7.50 -7.55 -8.90
N THR A 68 7.62 -6.68 -7.88
CA THR A 68 6.50 -6.36 -7.00
C THR A 68 5.43 -5.58 -7.76
N HIS A 69 4.18 -6.01 -7.63
CA HIS A 69 3.01 -5.26 -8.05
C HIS A 69 2.06 -5.13 -6.88
N CYS A 70 1.63 -3.90 -6.59
CA CYS A 70 0.63 -3.63 -5.57
C CYS A 70 -0.45 -2.73 -6.13
N PHE A 71 -1.65 -2.83 -5.59
CA PHE A 71 -2.71 -1.90 -5.91
C PHE A 71 -3.63 -1.64 -4.72
N PHE A 72 -4.03 -0.39 -4.59
CA PHE A 72 -5.18 -0.01 -3.79
C PHE A 72 -6.42 -0.12 -4.68
N GLN A 73 -7.47 -0.80 -4.22
CA GLN A 73 -8.71 -0.94 -4.97
C GLN A 73 -9.95 -0.63 -4.13
N ASN A 74 -10.89 0.12 -4.70
CA ASN A 74 -12.22 0.39 -4.14
C ASN A 74 -13.24 0.54 -5.29
N VAL A 75 -14.19 -0.39 -5.41
CA VAL A 75 -15.26 -0.43 -6.45
C VAL A 75 -14.73 -0.14 -7.86
N ASP A 76 -14.69 1.12 -8.29
CA ASP A 76 -14.27 1.57 -9.63
C ASP A 76 -12.92 2.32 -9.64
N TRP A 77 -12.21 2.36 -8.50
CA TRP A 77 -10.95 3.08 -8.33
C TRP A 77 -9.81 2.12 -8.03
N ILE A 78 -8.85 2.04 -8.96
CA ILE A 78 -7.61 1.27 -8.81
C ILE A 78 -6.41 2.22 -8.88
N ILE A 79 -5.54 2.14 -7.89
CA ILE A 79 -4.28 2.91 -7.81
C ILE A 79 -3.14 1.91 -7.83
N ASN A 80 -2.30 1.96 -8.86
CA ASN A 80 -1.24 0.98 -9.07
C ASN A 80 0.10 1.46 -8.53
N LEU A 81 0.86 0.53 -7.97
CA LEU A 81 2.27 0.66 -7.63
C LEU A 81 3.01 -0.56 -8.19
N ASN A 82 4.21 -0.36 -8.71
CA ASN A 82 5.08 -1.46 -9.11
C ASN A 82 6.55 -1.15 -8.78
N GLY A 83 7.32 -2.20 -8.55
CA GLY A 83 8.71 -2.10 -8.14
C GLY A 83 9.69 -1.71 -9.25
N LYS A 84 9.25 -1.61 -10.51
CA LYS A 84 10.11 -1.35 -11.66
C LYS A 84 10.18 0.14 -12.01
N ASP A 85 9.03 0.80 -12.13
CA ASP A 85 8.93 2.17 -12.64
C ASP A 85 7.80 3.00 -12.01
N LEU A 86 6.99 2.43 -11.11
CA LEU A 86 5.86 3.11 -10.47
C LEU A 86 5.86 2.88 -8.95
N THR A 87 6.94 3.27 -8.27
CA THR A 87 7.12 3.04 -6.83
C THR A 87 6.40 4.05 -5.95
N TYR A 88 5.81 5.09 -6.54
CA TYR A 88 5.07 6.15 -5.87
C TYR A 88 3.77 6.42 -6.64
N ALA A 89 2.70 6.73 -5.90
CA ALA A 89 1.42 7.10 -6.48
C ALA A 89 0.74 8.19 -5.64
N ASP A 90 0.23 9.22 -6.32
CA ASP A 90 -0.75 10.15 -5.75
C ASP A 90 -2.09 9.41 -5.66
N LEU A 91 -2.66 9.34 -4.46
CA LEU A 91 -3.84 8.53 -4.20
C LEU A 91 -5.09 9.11 -4.84
N ASP A 92 -5.13 10.42 -5.07
CA ASP A 92 -6.20 11.13 -5.78
C ASP A 92 -6.03 11.12 -7.32
N GLY A 93 -4.90 10.62 -7.82
CA GLY A 93 -4.53 10.63 -9.23
C GLY A 93 -4.08 11.99 -9.78
N GLN A 94 -3.89 13.00 -8.93
CA GLN A 94 -3.48 14.35 -9.33
C GLN A 94 -2.05 14.66 -8.88
N LYS A 95 -1.18 15.01 -9.84
CA LYS A 95 0.25 15.23 -9.56
C LYS A 95 0.59 16.58 -8.95
N GLU A 96 -0.29 17.56 -9.14
CA GLU A 96 -0.01 18.97 -8.82
C GLU A 96 -0.60 19.38 -7.47
N VAL A 97 -1.50 18.59 -6.91
CA VAL A 97 -2.21 18.86 -5.67
C VAL A 97 -2.31 17.59 -4.86
N ALA A 98 -2.13 17.69 -3.56
CA ALA A 98 -2.32 16.58 -2.64
C ALA A 98 -3.74 16.66 -2.05
N ILE A 99 -4.74 16.07 -2.71
CA ILE A 99 -6.11 16.01 -2.19
C ILE A 99 -6.23 14.80 -1.24
N PRO A 100 -6.66 14.99 0.02
CA PRO A 100 -6.83 13.88 0.95
C PRO A 100 -7.88 12.88 0.46
N VAL A 101 -7.49 11.61 0.44
CA VAL A 101 -8.35 10.47 0.09
C VAL A 101 -8.72 9.72 1.37
N TYR A 102 -10.01 9.43 1.51
CA TYR A 102 -10.53 8.56 2.56
C TYR A 102 -10.38 7.10 2.15
N LEU A 103 -9.46 6.38 2.78
CA LEU A 103 -9.01 5.07 2.32
C LEU A 103 -9.79 3.89 2.92
N ASN A 104 -10.77 4.13 3.80
CA ASN A 104 -11.45 3.03 4.50
C ASN A 104 -12.20 2.05 3.60
N GLY A 105 -12.62 2.50 2.41
CA GLY A 105 -13.25 1.65 1.40
C GLY A 105 -12.27 0.83 0.55
N PHE A 106 -10.96 1.09 0.68
CA PHE A 106 -9.94 0.44 -0.13
C PHE A 106 -9.43 -0.86 0.49
N ASN A 107 -8.95 -1.72 -0.39
CA ASN A 107 -8.09 -2.85 -0.04
C ASN A 107 -6.72 -2.67 -0.68
N LEU A 108 -5.67 -3.13 0.01
CA LEU A 108 -4.33 -3.28 -0.52
C LEU A 108 -4.09 -4.75 -0.88
N GLN A 109 -3.62 -5.00 -2.09
CA GLN A 109 -3.21 -6.31 -2.56
C GLN A 109 -1.85 -6.21 -3.24
N CYS A 110 -0.98 -7.20 -3.02
CA CYS A 110 0.37 -7.24 -3.56
C CYS A 110 0.76 -8.63 -4.07
N VAL A 111 1.59 -8.69 -5.11
CA VAL A 111 2.22 -9.90 -5.71
C VAL A 111 3.68 -9.66 -6.08
#